data_AF-A0A2G1YRY2-F1
#
_entry.id   AF-A0A2G1YRY2-F1
#
_cell.length_a   1.000
_cell.length_b   1.000
_cell.length_c   1.000
_cell.angle_alpha   90.00
_cell.angle_beta   90.00
_cell.angle_gamma   90.00
#
_symmetry.space_group_name_H-M   'P 1'
#
loop_
_entity.id
_entity.type
_entity.pdbx_description
1 polymer ?
#
loop_
_entity_poly.entity_id
_entity_poly.type
_entity_poly.pdbx_seq_one_letter_code
_entity_poly.pdbx_strand_id
1 'polypeptide(L)'
;MSFIEPKRVPDMTKTSKTGLGNVTPVVPSKPTGKSDPTSQLNVNISVTDLYTIGIGPSSSHTVGPMRASKRFVERLGTDNHLGKTNRVLVELFGSLALTGHGHGTDIAILVGLSGARPSEIAPEDVAPLVAEIREFQKILLDGHHEIPFYEEDNLLFLKDQILPEHANGMRFSA
;
A
#
# COMPACT_ATOMS: atom_id res chain seq x y z
N MET A 1 -19.33 55.53 -24.59
CA MET A 1 -19.69 54.74 -25.78
C MET A 1 -18.44 54.64 -26.64
N SER A 2 -17.77 53.50 -26.57
CA SER A 2 -16.47 53.28 -27.22
C SER A 2 -16.53 51.90 -27.88
N PHE A 3 -16.38 51.88 -29.19
CA PHE A 3 -16.51 50.73 -30.07
C PHE A 3 -15.37 49.71 -29.87
N ILE A 4 -15.70 48.43 -29.99
CA ILE A 4 -14.78 47.28 -29.95
C ILE A 4 -14.43 46.91 -31.39
N GLU A 5 -13.13 46.88 -31.74
CA GLU A 5 -12.64 46.33 -33.01
C GLU A 5 -12.63 44.78 -32.99
N PRO A 6 -12.91 44.11 -34.12
CA PRO A 6 -12.88 42.65 -34.20
C PRO A 6 -11.44 42.10 -34.33
N LYS A 7 -11.10 41.08 -33.52
CA LYS A 7 -9.85 40.33 -33.62
C LYS A 7 -9.81 39.50 -34.91
N ARG A 8 -8.68 39.63 -35.62
CA ARG A 8 -8.34 38.93 -36.89
C ARG A 8 -8.00 37.46 -36.62
N VAL A 9 -8.58 36.53 -37.39
CA VAL A 9 -8.31 35.08 -37.33
C VAL A 9 -7.03 34.77 -38.14
N PRO A 10 -6.10 33.91 -37.66
CA PRO A 10 -4.89 33.58 -38.42
C PRO A 10 -5.15 32.50 -39.49
N ASP A 11 -4.61 32.73 -40.67
CA ASP A 11 -4.58 31.86 -41.85
C ASP A 11 -3.68 30.63 -41.61
N MET A 12 -4.25 29.43 -41.76
CA MET A 12 -3.57 28.15 -41.63
C MET A 12 -3.13 27.60 -42.99
N THR A 13 -2.08 28.17 -43.59
CA THR A 13 -1.35 27.51 -44.67
C THR A 13 0.14 27.84 -44.65
N LYS A 14 0.94 26.99 -44.01
CA LYS A 14 2.37 26.79 -44.34
C LYS A 14 2.94 25.55 -43.65
N THR A 15 3.09 24.49 -44.45
CA THR A 15 3.90 23.32 -44.17
C THR A 15 5.38 23.69 -44.26
N SER A 16 6.16 23.42 -43.22
CA SER A 16 7.62 23.34 -43.30
C SER A 16 8.08 21.97 -42.79
N LYS A 17 8.64 21.18 -43.69
CA LYS A 17 9.47 20.01 -43.40
C LYS A 17 10.88 20.51 -43.15
N THR A 18 11.50 20.17 -42.02
CA THR A 18 12.93 19.81 -41.89
C THR A 18 13.28 19.57 -40.41
N GLY A 19 13.91 18.44 -40.10
CA GLY A 19 14.58 18.24 -38.80
C GLY A 19 14.53 16.83 -38.17
N LEU A 20 14.68 15.74 -38.93
CA LEU A 20 15.17 14.49 -38.31
C LEU A 20 16.69 14.59 -38.20
N GLY A 21 17.20 14.83 -36.99
CA GLY A 21 18.61 14.63 -36.69
C GLY A 21 18.94 13.14 -36.74
N ASN A 22 20.02 12.79 -37.43
CA ASN A 22 20.53 11.43 -37.50
C ASN A 22 20.88 10.93 -36.09
N VAL A 23 20.17 9.90 -35.62
CA VAL A 23 20.56 9.13 -34.44
C VAL A 23 21.46 7.98 -34.90
N THR A 24 22.74 8.06 -34.58
CA THR A 24 23.67 6.94 -34.77
C THR A 24 23.36 5.86 -33.73
N PRO A 25 23.26 4.58 -34.10
CA PRO A 25 23.06 3.52 -33.11
C PRO A 25 24.31 3.40 -32.22
N VAL A 26 24.11 3.53 -30.90
CA VAL A 26 25.14 3.26 -29.89
C VAL A 26 25.30 1.74 -29.81
N VAL A 27 26.42 1.22 -30.33
CA VAL A 27 26.81 -0.18 -30.14
C VAL A 27 27.39 -0.32 -28.73
N PRO A 28 26.90 -1.23 -27.87
CA PRO A 28 27.46 -1.41 -26.54
C PRO A 28 28.88 -1.98 -26.62
N SER A 29 29.84 -1.24 -26.10
CA SER A 29 31.22 -1.69 -25.93
C SER A 29 31.29 -2.77 -24.84
N LYS A 30 32.04 -3.85 -25.13
CA LYS A 30 32.31 -4.97 -24.23
C LYS A 30 32.98 -4.46 -22.93
N PRO A 31 32.55 -4.87 -21.73
CA PRO A 31 33.11 -4.36 -20.49
C PRO A 31 34.49 -4.96 -20.24
N THR A 32 35.52 -4.11 -20.25
CA THR A 32 36.85 -4.42 -19.73
C THR A 32 37.00 -3.75 -18.37
N GLY A 33 36.79 -4.49 -17.30
CA GLY A 33 36.96 -3.98 -15.93
C GLY A 33 36.83 -5.11 -14.91
N LYS A 34 37.84 -5.24 -14.05
CA LYS A 34 38.01 -6.29 -13.03
C LYS A 34 36.81 -6.36 -12.08
N SER A 35 36.44 -7.58 -11.70
CA SER A 35 35.34 -7.89 -10.78
C SER A 35 35.60 -7.34 -9.37
N ASP A 36 34.74 -6.43 -8.93
CA ASP A 36 34.60 -6.00 -7.54
C ASP A 36 33.61 -6.94 -6.84
N PRO A 37 33.93 -7.56 -5.67
CA PRO A 37 33.07 -8.56 -5.06
C PRO A 37 32.04 -7.88 -4.15
N THR A 38 31.11 -7.13 -4.72
CA THR A 38 29.95 -6.62 -4.00
C THR A 38 28.71 -7.34 -4.51
N SER A 39 28.30 -8.36 -3.76
CA SER A 39 26.98 -9.02 -3.76
C SER A 39 25.94 -8.33 -4.66
N GLN A 40 25.81 -8.80 -5.90
CA GLN A 40 24.63 -8.53 -6.71
C GLN A 40 23.45 -9.27 -6.06
N LEU A 41 22.66 -8.55 -5.26
CA LEU A 41 21.31 -8.99 -4.94
C LEU A 41 20.55 -9.03 -6.27
N ASN A 42 20.30 -10.25 -6.78
CA ASN A 42 19.39 -10.46 -7.89
C ASN A 42 17.97 -10.15 -7.39
N VAL A 43 17.60 -8.87 -7.37
CA VAL A 43 16.23 -8.44 -7.12
C VAL A 43 15.46 -8.66 -8.41
N ASN A 44 14.80 -9.82 -8.51
CA ASN A 44 13.83 -10.06 -9.57
C ASN A 44 12.56 -9.25 -9.25
N ILE A 45 12.38 -8.13 -9.95
CA ILE A 45 11.15 -7.33 -9.91
C ILE A 45 10.25 -7.82 -11.05
N SER A 46 9.11 -8.42 -10.70
CA SER A 46 8.08 -8.83 -11.66
C SER A 46 7.23 -7.63 -12.08
N VAL A 47 6.66 -7.66 -13.29
CA VAL A 47 5.67 -6.67 -13.72
C VAL A 47 4.44 -6.65 -12.79
N THR A 48 4.11 -7.78 -12.17
CA THR A 48 3.05 -7.87 -11.15
C THR A 48 3.42 -7.20 -9.82
N ASP A 49 4.71 -6.96 -9.55
CA ASP A 49 5.16 -6.21 -8.38
C ASP A 49 5.00 -4.70 -8.61
N LEU A 50 4.98 -4.26 -9.87
CA LEU A 50 4.71 -2.89 -10.28
C LEU A 50 3.20 -2.58 -10.36
N TYR A 51 2.39 -3.60 -10.66
CA TYR A 51 0.92 -3.49 -10.80
C TYR A 51 0.20 -4.53 -9.96
N THR A 52 -0.11 -4.18 -8.70
CA THR A 52 -0.96 -5.02 -7.85
C THR A 52 -2.41 -4.58 -7.97
N ILE A 53 -3.32 -5.50 -8.32
CA ILE A 53 -4.75 -5.34 -8.05
C ILE A 53 -4.91 -5.33 -6.53
N GLY A 54 -5.47 -4.27 -5.97
CA GLY A 54 -5.67 -4.13 -4.54
C GLY A 54 -6.71 -3.08 -4.22
N ILE A 55 -7.24 -3.15 -3.01
CA ILE A 55 -8.22 -2.20 -2.50
C ILE A 55 -7.49 -0.95 -1.98
N GLY A 56 -7.96 0.23 -2.37
CA GLY A 56 -7.57 1.53 -1.81
C GLY A 56 -6.73 2.43 -2.72
N PRO A 57 -6.56 3.71 -2.34
CA PRO A 57 -5.86 4.72 -3.14
C PRO A 57 -4.33 4.55 -3.13
N SER A 58 -3.77 3.78 -2.19
CA SER A 58 -2.31 3.66 -1.98
C SER A 58 -1.89 2.23 -1.62
N SER A 59 -0.97 1.65 -2.39
CA SER A 59 -0.44 0.31 -2.10
C SER A 59 0.32 0.24 -0.78
N SER A 60 1.09 1.28 -0.41
CA SER A 60 1.91 1.26 0.82
C SER A 60 1.11 1.50 2.10
N HIS A 61 -0.04 2.18 2.00
CA HIS A 61 -0.88 2.52 3.15
C HIS A 61 -2.14 1.65 3.25
N THR A 62 -2.48 0.89 2.20
CA THR A 62 -3.66 -0.01 2.21
C THR A 62 -3.25 -1.47 1.98
N VAL A 63 -2.67 -1.79 0.83
CA VAL A 63 -2.30 -3.17 0.46
C VAL A 63 -1.22 -3.75 1.39
N GLY A 64 -0.19 -2.97 1.72
CA GLY A 64 0.89 -3.36 2.64
C GLY A 64 0.37 -3.73 4.05
N PRO A 65 -0.32 -2.80 4.74
CA PRO A 65 -0.91 -3.06 6.05
C PRO A 65 -1.87 -4.26 6.07
N MET A 66 -2.74 -4.38 5.07
CA MET A 66 -3.66 -5.52 4.98
C MET A 66 -2.92 -6.86 4.87
N ARG A 67 -1.88 -6.93 4.01
CA ARG A 67 -1.03 -8.13 3.90
C ARG A 67 -0.29 -8.44 5.19
N ALA A 68 0.20 -7.43 5.89
CA ALA A 68 0.89 -7.62 7.16
C ALA A 68 -0.05 -8.16 8.24
N SER A 69 -1.25 -7.60 8.36
CA SER A 69 -2.29 -8.10 9.28
C SER A 69 -2.68 -9.54 8.99
N LYS A 70 -2.91 -9.90 7.72
CA LYS A 70 -3.23 -11.28 7.33
C LYS A 70 -2.10 -12.23 7.71
N ARG A 71 -0.85 -11.87 7.40
CA ARG A 71 0.32 -12.70 7.76
C ARG A 71 0.45 -12.89 9.27
N PHE A 72 0.13 -11.87 10.05
CA PHE A 72 0.17 -11.96 11.52
C PHE A 72 -0.83 -13.00 12.04
N VAL A 73 -2.10 -12.95 11.62
CA VAL A 73 -3.11 -13.93 12.08
C VAL A 73 -2.86 -15.34 11.54
N GLU A 74 -2.37 -15.47 10.31
CA GLU A 74 -1.88 -16.76 9.78
C GLU A 74 -0.77 -17.32 10.66
N ARG A 75 0.17 -16.45 11.09
CA ARG A 75 1.28 -16.86 11.96
C ARG A 75 0.79 -17.36 13.31
N LEU A 76 -0.19 -16.67 13.92
CA LEU A 76 -0.83 -17.14 15.16
C LEU A 76 -1.46 -18.53 14.98
N GLY A 77 -2.09 -18.80 13.83
CA GLY A 77 -2.61 -20.11 13.48
C GLY A 77 -1.50 -21.16 13.39
N THR A 78 -0.45 -20.89 12.61
CA THR A 78 0.67 -21.82 12.42
C THR A 78 1.44 -22.12 13.71
N ASP A 79 1.51 -21.17 14.64
CA ASP A 79 2.19 -21.31 15.92
C ASP A 79 1.26 -21.87 17.02
N ASN A 80 0.02 -22.29 16.70
CA ASN A 80 -0.99 -22.75 17.66
C ASN A 80 -1.29 -21.75 18.80
N HIS A 81 -1.20 -20.45 18.50
CA HIS A 81 -1.53 -19.36 19.41
C HIS A 81 -2.93 -18.78 19.16
N LEU A 82 -3.50 -18.93 17.95
CA LEU A 82 -4.77 -18.31 17.55
C LEU A 82 -5.90 -18.52 18.57
N GLY A 83 -6.17 -19.78 18.97
CA GLY A 83 -7.23 -20.08 19.94
C GLY A 83 -6.95 -19.67 21.39
N LYS A 84 -5.73 -19.21 21.69
CA LYS A 84 -5.33 -18.69 23.01
C LYS A 84 -5.27 -17.16 23.04
N THR A 85 -5.18 -16.52 21.88
CA THR A 85 -5.17 -15.07 21.76
C THR A 85 -6.49 -14.50 22.25
N ASN A 86 -6.42 -13.57 23.20
CA ASN A 86 -7.60 -12.88 23.75
C ASN A 86 -7.58 -11.37 23.45
N ARG A 87 -6.48 -10.87 22.89
CA ARG A 87 -6.29 -9.48 22.50
C ARG A 87 -5.29 -9.43 21.35
N VAL A 88 -5.54 -8.55 20.39
CA VAL A 88 -4.54 -8.14 19.39
C VAL A 88 -4.28 -6.65 19.57
N LEU A 89 -3.01 -6.26 19.55
CA LEU A 89 -2.60 -4.86 19.53
C LEU A 89 -1.84 -4.58 18.23
N VAL A 90 -2.26 -3.56 17.51
CA VAL A 90 -1.61 -3.05 16.32
C VAL A 90 -1.13 -1.63 16.58
N GLU A 91 0.16 -1.41 16.41
CA GLU A 91 0.79 -0.11 16.58
C GLU A 91 1.31 0.38 15.23
N LEU A 92 0.93 1.59 14.82
CA LEU A 92 1.39 2.23 13.60
C LEU A 92 2.36 3.35 13.95
N PHE A 93 3.43 3.49 13.18
CA PHE A 93 4.53 4.42 13.43
C PHE A 93 4.76 5.36 12.24
N GLY A 94 5.43 6.48 12.48
CA GLY A 94 5.92 7.40 11.45
C GLY A 94 4.88 7.87 10.44
N SER A 95 5.23 7.87 9.16
CA SER A 95 4.35 8.35 8.08
C SER A 95 3.06 7.53 7.93
N LEU A 96 3.11 6.25 8.30
CA LEU A 96 1.93 5.39 8.30
C LEU A 96 0.93 5.83 9.37
N ALA A 97 1.40 6.18 10.57
CA ALA A 97 0.55 6.71 11.64
C ALA A 97 -0.01 8.11 11.32
N LEU A 98 0.79 8.95 10.67
CA LEU A 98 0.39 10.32 10.35
C LEU A 98 -0.74 10.38 9.30
N THR A 99 -0.67 9.51 8.30
CA THR A 99 -1.53 9.61 7.11
C THR A 99 -2.55 8.47 7.00
N GLY A 100 -2.46 7.45 7.86
CA GLY A 100 -3.15 6.17 7.67
C GLY A 100 -4.68 6.28 7.60
N HIS A 101 -5.31 7.13 8.42
CA HIS A 101 -6.76 7.34 8.36
C HIS A 101 -7.22 7.85 6.99
N GLY A 102 -6.48 8.80 6.39
CA GLY A 102 -6.81 9.35 5.07
C GLY A 102 -6.57 8.37 3.91
N HIS A 103 -5.89 7.26 4.17
CA HIS A 103 -5.56 6.22 3.18
C HIS A 103 -6.24 4.87 3.48
N GLY A 104 -7.12 4.80 4.48
CA GLY A 104 -7.82 3.57 4.87
C GLY A 104 -6.90 2.49 5.47
N THR A 105 -5.82 2.87 6.13
CA THR A 105 -4.90 1.93 6.79
C THR A 105 -5.58 1.19 7.94
N ASP A 106 -6.43 1.88 8.70
CA ASP A 106 -7.28 1.28 9.73
C ASP A 106 -8.15 0.17 9.15
N ILE A 107 -8.91 0.49 8.09
CA ILE A 107 -9.78 -0.45 7.38
C ILE A 107 -8.97 -1.64 6.86
N ALA A 108 -7.84 -1.39 6.21
CA ALA A 108 -6.95 -2.43 5.72
C ALA A 108 -6.49 -3.39 6.82
N ILE A 109 -6.18 -2.86 8.01
CA ILE A 109 -5.75 -3.67 9.15
C ILE A 109 -6.88 -4.55 9.65
N LEU A 110 -8.07 -3.98 9.88
CA LEU A 110 -9.24 -4.73 10.35
C LEU A 110 -9.58 -5.88 9.40
N VAL A 111 -9.68 -5.58 8.11
CA VAL A 111 -10.01 -6.57 7.08
C VAL A 111 -8.94 -7.66 6.99
N GLY A 112 -7.65 -7.29 7.08
CA GLY A 112 -6.55 -8.25 7.08
C GLY A 112 -6.52 -9.15 8.32
N LEU A 113 -6.81 -8.61 9.50
CA LEU A 113 -6.92 -9.38 10.75
C LEU A 113 -8.10 -10.37 10.71
N SER A 114 -9.19 -10.01 10.03
CA SER A 114 -10.32 -10.92 9.77
C SER A 114 -10.01 -12.03 8.76
N GLY A 115 -8.79 -12.07 8.20
CA GLY A 115 -8.33 -13.17 7.35
C GLY A 115 -8.45 -12.92 5.84
N ALA A 116 -8.86 -11.74 5.39
CA ALA A 116 -8.98 -11.44 3.97
C ALA A 116 -7.64 -11.03 3.32
N ARG A 117 -7.52 -11.23 2.01
CA ARG A 117 -6.40 -10.76 1.18
C ARG A 117 -6.83 -9.66 0.20
N PRO A 118 -5.97 -8.66 -0.09
CA PRO A 118 -6.34 -7.56 -0.99
C PRO A 118 -6.78 -7.97 -2.39
N SER A 119 -6.30 -9.12 -2.87
CA SER A 119 -6.61 -9.67 -4.20
C SER A 119 -7.85 -10.56 -4.23
N GLU A 120 -8.42 -10.90 -3.08
CA GLU A 120 -9.48 -11.91 -2.95
C GLU A 120 -10.77 -11.35 -2.39
N ILE A 121 -10.71 -10.30 -1.57
CA ILE A 121 -11.92 -9.69 -1.00
C ILE A 121 -12.66 -8.84 -2.05
N ALA A 122 -13.98 -8.98 -2.10
CA ALA A 122 -14.82 -8.14 -2.92
C ALA A 122 -14.93 -6.73 -2.28
N PRO A 123 -14.78 -5.64 -3.05
CA PRO A 123 -14.85 -4.28 -2.49
C PRO A 123 -16.14 -3.97 -1.72
N GLU A 124 -17.26 -4.56 -2.13
CA GLU A 124 -18.56 -4.44 -1.48
C GLU A 124 -18.63 -5.07 -0.09
N ASP A 125 -17.78 -6.06 0.21
CA ASP A 125 -17.77 -6.76 1.49
C ASP A 125 -16.97 -6.02 2.57
N VAL A 126 -16.10 -5.08 2.17
CA VAL A 126 -15.22 -4.34 3.09
C VAL A 126 -16.01 -3.48 4.07
N ALA A 127 -16.94 -2.67 3.57
CA ALA A 127 -17.68 -1.73 4.41
C ALA A 127 -18.60 -2.42 5.42
N PRO A 128 -19.39 -3.45 5.04
CA PRO A 128 -20.16 -4.25 5.99
C PRO A 128 -19.30 -4.90 7.07
N LEU A 129 -18.19 -5.55 6.69
CA LEU A 129 -17.30 -6.22 7.63
C LEU A 129 -16.74 -5.25 8.68
N VAL A 130 -16.27 -4.07 8.24
CA VAL A 130 -15.74 -3.05 9.16
C VAL A 130 -16.83 -2.46 10.05
N ALA A 131 -18.04 -2.26 9.52
CA ALA A 131 -19.18 -1.78 10.29
C ALA A 131 -19.53 -2.76 11.43
N GLU A 132 -19.58 -4.06 11.14
CA GLU A 132 -19.83 -5.10 12.15
C GLU A 132 -18.77 -5.10 13.25
N ILE A 133 -17.47 -5.02 12.89
CA ILE A 133 -16.37 -4.96 13.87
C ILE A 133 -16.54 -3.76 14.81
N ARG A 134 -16.88 -2.59 14.24
CA ARG A 134 -17.06 -1.34 14.99
C ARG A 134 -18.30 -1.36 15.88
N GLU A 135 -19.40 -1.91 15.38
CA GLU A 135 -20.66 -2.01 16.09
C GLU A 135 -20.57 -2.97 17.28
N PHE A 136 -20.00 -4.15 17.06
CA PHE A 136 -19.93 -5.19 18.09
C PHE A 136 -18.66 -5.14 18.94
N GLN A 137 -17.69 -4.29 18.57
CA GLN A 137 -16.39 -4.15 19.22
C GLN A 137 -15.67 -5.49 19.38
N LYS A 138 -15.72 -6.27 18.30
CA LYS A 138 -15.22 -7.65 18.23
C LYS A 138 -14.65 -7.91 16.84
N ILE A 139 -13.65 -8.77 16.77
CA ILE A 139 -13.07 -9.19 15.50
C ILE A 139 -12.94 -10.71 15.48
N LEU A 140 -13.31 -11.32 14.35
CA LEU A 140 -13.15 -12.74 14.10
C LEU A 140 -11.79 -12.98 13.45
N LEU A 141 -10.77 -13.25 14.26
CA LEU A 141 -9.39 -13.43 13.79
C LEU A 141 -9.32 -14.60 12.83
N ASP A 142 -8.74 -14.32 11.66
CA ASP A 142 -8.60 -15.26 10.55
C ASP A 142 -9.91 -15.95 10.11
N GLY A 143 -11.07 -15.38 10.45
CA GLY A 143 -12.38 -16.01 10.20
C GLY A 143 -12.69 -17.18 11.14
N HIS A 144 -11.95 -17.34 12.23
CA HIS A 144 -12.00 -18.53 13.09
C HIS A 144 -12.18 -18.26 14.58
N HIS A 145 -11.54 -17.23 15.13
CA HIS A 145 -11.48 -17.00 16.58
C HIS A 145 -11.88 -15.58 16.97
N GLU A 146 -13.05 -15.43 17.60
CA GLU A 146 -13.58 -14.13 18.00
C GLU A 146 -12.89 -13.61 19.27
N ILE A 147 -12.44 -12.36 19.23
CA ILE A 147 -11.93 -11.63 20.39
C ILE A 147 -12.58 -10.25 20.50
N PRO A 148 -12.64 -9.64 21.70
CA PRO A 148 -12.92 -8.21 21.85
C PRO A 148 -11.88 -7.37 21.09
N PHE A 149 -12.36 -6.32 20.41
CA PHE A 149 -11.51 -5.40 19.67
C PHE A 149 -12.09 -3.99 19.73
N TYR A 150 -11.42 -3.13 20.49
CA TYR A 150 -11.75 -1.72 20.67
C TYR A 150 -10.69 -0.90 19.93
N GLU A 151 -11.03 -0.26 18.80
CA GLU A 151 -10.05 0.44 17.96
C GLU A 151 -9.18 1.43 18.74
N GLU A 152 -9.76 2.15 19.71
CA GLU A 152 -9.03 3.11 20.55
C GLU A 152 -7.93 2.46 21.42
N ASP A 153 -8.10 1.20 21.82
CA ASP A 153 -7.17 0.46 22.70
C ASP A 153 -6.33 -0.59 21.96
N ASN A 154 -6.74 -0.97 20.74
CA ASN A 154 -6.17 -2.06 19.98
C ASN A 154 -5.51 -1.60 18.67
N LEU A 155 -5.80 -0.40 18.17
CA LEU A 155 -5.21 0.15 16.95
C LEU A 155 -4.63 1.55 17.22
N LEU A 156 -3.35 1.58 17.60
CA LEU A 156 -2.68 2.78 18.06
C LEU A 156 -1.93 3.49 16.93
N PHE A 157 -2.23 4.77 16.73
CA PHE A 157 -1.52 5.64 15.79
C PHE A 157 -0.44 6.45 16.52
N LEU A 158 0.77 5.90 16.61
CA LEU A 158 1.91 6.49 17.33
C LEU A 158 2.65 7.51 16.45
N LYS A 159 2.02 8.66 16.23
CA LYS A 159 2.46 9.72 15.31
C LYS A 159 3.84 10.30 15.62
N ASP A 160 4.22 10.31 16.90
CA ASP A 160 5.48 10.88 17.39
C ASP A 160 6.59 9.83 17.56
N GLN A 161 6.35 8.58 17.14
CA GLN A 161 7.29 7.47 17.26
C GLN A 161 7.63 6.90 15.87
N ILE A 162 8.89 6.47 15.70
CA ILE A 162 9.38 5.91 14.45
C ILE A 162 10.16 4.63 14.78
N LEU A 163 10.00 3.58 13.97
CA LEU A 163 10.84 2.39 14.06
C LEU A 163 12.18 2.64 13.35
N PRO A 164 13.31 2.09 13.83
CA PRO A 164 14.65 2.38 13.29
C PRO A 164 14.83 2.07 11.80
N GLU A 165 14.08 1.10 11.27
CA GLU A 165 14.29 0.58 9.91
C GLU A 165 13.57 1.37 8.81
N HIS A 166 12.33 1.80 9.05
CA HIS A 166 11.51 2.41 7.99
C HIS A 166 10.39 3.29 8.55
N ALA A 167 10.06 4.37 7.85
CA ALA A 167 9.04 5.35 8.27
C ALA A 167 7.60 4.79 8.24
N ASN A 168 7.33 3.78 7.41
CA ASN A 168 6.05 3.05 7.38
C ASN A 168 6.09 1.80 8.26
N GLY A 169 6.43 1.99 9.54
CA GLY A 169 6.53 0.91 10.51
C GLY A 169 5.17 0.52 11.08
N MET A 170 4.99 -0.77 11.35
CA MET A 170 3.88 -1.29 12.15
C MET A 170 4.35 -2.45 13.03
N ARG A 171 3.71 -2.65 14.18
CA ARG A 171 3.95 -3.77 15.10
C ARG A 171 2.63 -4.44 15.45
N PHE A 172 2.66 -5.76 15.56
CA PHE A 172 1.53 -6.58 16.01
C PHE A 172 1.93 -7.35 17.28
N SER A 173 1.01 -7.46 18.23
CA SER A 173 1.16 -8.25 19.46
C SER A 173 -0.13 -9.03 19.76
N ALA A 174 -0.02 -10.22 20.34
CA ALA A 174 -1.14 -11.10 20.72
C ALA A 174 -0.80 -11.97 21.95
#